data_AF-E3FSM1-F1
#
_entry.id   AF-E3FSM1-F1
#
_cell.length_a   1.000
_cell.length_b   1.000
_cell.length_c   1.000
_cell.angle_alpha   90.00
_cell.angle_beta   90.00
_cell.angle_gamma   90.00
#
_symmetry.space_group_name_H-M   'P 1'
#
loop_
_entity.id
_entity.type
_entity.pdbx_description
1 polymer ?
#
loop_
_entity_poly.entity_id
_entity_poly.type
_entity_poly.pdbx_seq_one_letter_code
_entity_poly.pdbx_strand_id
1 'polypeptide(L)'
;MSRPMPVLLLASWLAAPGLALAQDALTPEKIALIRRDEQAALDRVNERYGNRKPSEMTSEERRQSIQDQQQAMAAVLEKHEVSDKQYARHVARMSLAERDAVTAAAKQLEAEAQAAREAAQNRPPQPEEIPIQNGISDQNPVELESVAGAPAVVEQGLPPGEVGLEQTEGAVDIPPATAPEASPTVPTE
;
A
#
# COMPACT_ATOMS: atom_id res chain seq x y z
N MET A 1 48.29 62.37 -30.18
CA MET A 1 47.50 61.44 -31.00
C MET A 1 47.52 60.07 -30.33
N SER A 2 46.58 59.82 -29.43
CA SER A 2 46.53 58.61 -28.61
C SER A 2 45.72 57.53 -29.33
N ARG A 3 46.32 56.34 -29.48
CA ARG A 3 45.68 55.18 -30.09
C ARG A 3 44.78 54.49 -29.05
N PRO A 4 43.51 54.16 -29.35
CA PRO A 4 42.71 53.33 -28.47
C PRO A 4 43.13 51.85 -28.59
N MET A 5 43.40 51.22 -27.45
CA MET A 5 43.66 49.79 -27.31
C MET A 5 42.43 48.94 -27.67
N PRO A 6 42.59 47.77 -28.31
CA PRO A 6 41.49 46.85 -28.52
C PRO A 6 41.20 46.09 -27.23
N VAL A 7 39.97 46.24 -26.73
CA VAL A 7 39.40 45.41 -25.67
C VAL A 7 39.21 44.00 -26.22
N LEU A 8 40.09 43.08 -25.83
CA LEU A 8 39.91 41.63 -26.03
C LEU A 8 38.80 41.13 -25.08
N LEU A 9 37.55 41.26 -25.52
CA LEU A 9 36.42 40.50 -25.00
C LEU A 9 36.42 39.12 -25.65
N LEU A 10 37.23 38.19 -25.13
CA LEU A 10 37.00 36.77 -25.41
C LEU A 10 35.87 36.29 -24.49
N ALA A 11 34.70 36.17 -25.08
CA ALA A 11 33.52 35.56 -24.50
C ALA A 11 33.85 34.15 -23.98
N SER A 12 33.69 33.96 -22.67
CA SER A 12 33.64 32.64 -22.05
C SER A 12 32.37 31.96 -22.55
N TRP A 13 32.49 31.16 -23.62
CA TRP A 13 31.53 30.10 -23.91
C TRP A 13 31.68 29.05 -22.81
N LEU A 14 30.98 29.28 -21.69
CA LEU A 14 30.63 28.22 -20.77
C LEU A 14 29.64 27.32 -21.50
N ALA A 15 30.18 26.39 -22.31
CA ALA A 15 29.45 25.24 -22.78
C ALA A 15 29.06 24.43 -21.53
N ALA A 16 27.89 24.74 -20.96
CA ALA A 16 27.20 23.82 -20.08
C ALA A 16 26.83 22.61 -20.96
N PRO A 17 27.51 21.45 -20.83
CA PRO A 17 26.99 20.25 -21.46
C PRO A 17 25.61 20.04 -20.84
N GLY A 18 24.62 19.80 -21.69
CA GLY A 18 23.21 19.76 -21.33
C GLY A 18 22.98 19.10 -19.97
N LEU A 19 22.65 19.93 -18.99
CA LEU A 19 21.62 19.57 -18.02
C LEU A 19 20.34 19.45 -18.84
N ALA A 20 20.22 18.32 -19.55
CA ALA A 20 18.93 17.74 -19.83
C ALA A 20 18.22 17.78 -18.49
N LEU A 21 17.23 18.66 -18.41
CA LEU A 21 16.32 18.78 -17.30
C LEU A 21 16.02 17.38 -16.80
N ALA A 22 16.37 17.10 -15.54
CA ALA A 22 15.77 16.04 -14.77
C ALA A 22 14.28 16.38 -14.57
N GLN A 23 13.52 16.43 -15.68
CA GLN A 23 12.14 16.02 -15.66
C GLN A 23 12.24 14.52 -15.40
N ASP A 24 11.85 14.09 -14.20
CA ASP A 24 11.84 12.70 -13.74
C ASP A 24 11.79 11.72 -14.91
N ALA A 25 12.95 11.16 -15.26
CA ALA A 25 13.03 10.19 -16.33
C ALA A 25 12.07 9.05 -16.02
N LEU A 26 11.36 8.55 -17.04
CA LEU A 26 10.40 7.48 -16.87
C LEU A 26 11.14 6.17 -16.51
N THR A 27 11.40 5.95 -15.22
CA THR A 27 12.11 4.77 -14.72
C THR A 27 11.21 3.54 -14.75
N PRO A 28 11.77 2.31 -14.81
CA PRO A 28 10.97 1.08 -14.78
C PRO A 28 10.07 0.98 -13.54
N GLU A 29 10.55 1.46 -12.39
CA GLU A 29 9.79 1.54 -11.13
C GLU A 29 8.60 2.50 -11.24
N LYS A 30 8.81 3.72 -11.76
CA LYS A 30 7.75 4.71 -11.95
C LYS A 30 6.68 4.17 -12.91
N ILE A 31 7.08 3.45 -13.96
CA ILE A 31 6.14 2.82 -14.90
C ILE A 31 5.36 1.68 -14.24
N ALA A 32 6.02 0.84 -13.44
CA ALA A 32 5.33 -0.22 -12.70
C ALA A 32 4.27 0.36 -11.75
N LEU A 33 4.62 1.46 -11.08
CA LEU A 33 3.72 2.17 -10.18
C LEU A 33 2.54 2.83 -10.93
N ILE A 34 2.80 3.49 -12.07
CA ILE A 34 1.76 4.03 -12.96
C ILE A 34 0.81 2.91 -13.40
N ARG A 35 1.32 1.78 -13.87
CA ARG A 35 0.48 0.65 -14.33
C ARG A 35 -0.39 0.08 -13.22
N ARG A 36 0.14 -0.01 -12.01
CA ARG A 36 -0.63 -0.43 -10.82
C ARG A 36 -1.77 0.55 -10.53
N ASP A 37 -1.49 1.84 -10.57
CA ASP A 37 -2.49 2.88 -10.34
C ASP A 37 -3.53 2.96 -11.48
N GLU A 38 -3.10 2.77 -12.74
CA GLU A 38 -3.97 2.67 -13.92
C GLU A 38 -4.94 1.50 -13.76
N GLN A 39 -4.45 0.32 -13.38
CA GLN A 39 -5.29 -0.85 -13.15
C GLN A 39 -6.30 -0.58 -12.04
N ALA A 40 -5.86 -0.05 -10.89
CA ALA A 40 -6.75 0.27 -9.78
C ALA A 40 -7.80 1.33 -10.15
N ALA A 41 -7.44 2.30 -11.00
CA ALA A 41 -8.37 3.32 -11.48
C ALA A 41 -9.41 2.72 -12.45
N LEU A 42 -8.99 1.85 -13.37
CA LEU A 42 -9.88 1.13 -14.27
C LEU A 42 -10.82 0.19 -13.52
N ASP A 43 -10.32 -0.51 -12.49
CA ASP A 43 -11.13 -1.39 -11.66
C ASP A 43 -12.23 -0.61 -10.94
N ARG A 44 -11.92 0.56 -10.37
CA ARG A 44 -12.94 1.46 -9.78
C ARG A 44 -14.00 1.91 -10.78
N VAL A 45 -13.59 2.22 -12.01
CA VAL A 45 -14.54 2.56 -13.07
C VAL A 45 -15.40 1.34 -13.39
N ASN A 46 -14.80 0.16 -13.55
CA ASN A 46 -15.54 -1.06 -13.82
C ASN A 46 -16.56 -1.40 -12.71
N GLU A 47 -16.16 -1.26 -11.45
CA GLU A 47 -17.02 -1.40 -10.28
C GLU A 47 -18.21 -0.42 -10.32
N ARG A 48 -17.97 0.83 -10.73
CA ARG A 48 -19.04 1.84 -10.90
C ARG A 48 -20.10 1.41 -11.93
N TYR A 49 -19.71 0.66 -12.95
CA TYR A 49 -20.62 0.11 -13.97
C TYR A 49 -21.10 -1.32 -13.65
N GLY A 50 -20.79 -1.84 -12.46
CA GLY A 50 -21.22 -3.14 -11.98
C GLY A 50 -20.45 -4.32 -12.57
N ASN A 51 -19.20 -4.12 -13.02
CA ASN A 51 -18.36 -5.13 -13.64
C ASN A 51 -19.02 -5.85 -14.85
N ARG A 52 -19.99 -5.18 -15.49
CA ARG A 52 -20.72 -5.70 -16.63
C ARG A 52 -19.84 -5.72 -17.87
N LYS A 53 -20.13 -6.63 -18.80
CA LYS A 53 -19.45 -6.62 -20.11
C LYS A 53 -20.04 -5.51 -21.00
N PRO A 54 -19.28 -4.97 -21.98
CA PRO A 54 -19.80 -3.96 -22.92
C PRO A 54 -21.06 -4.40 -23.71
N SER A 55 -21.28 -5.70 -23.86
CA SER A 55 -22.48 -6.30 -24.48
C SER A 55 -23.74 -6.22 -23.60
N GLU A 56 -23.56 -6.08 -22.29
CA GLU A 56 -24.63 -5.98 -21.28
C GLU A 56 -24.95 -4.52 -20.93
N MET A 57 -24.24 -3.58 -21.56
CA MET A 57 -24.43 -2.14 -21.42
C MET A 57 -25.18 -1.60 -22.63
N THR A 58 -26.02 -0.59 -22.40
CA THR A 58 -26.58 0.23 -23.48
C THR A 58 -25.49 0.99 -24.23
N SER A 59 -25.79 1.48 -25.44
CA SER A 59 -24.81 2.24 -26.23
C SER A 59 -24.32 3.51 -25.50
N GLU A 60 -25.22 4.19 -24.79
CA GLU A 60 -24.92 5.41 -24.03
C GLU A 60 -24.06 5.09 -22.79
N GLU A 61 -24.43 4.08 -22.01
CA GLU A 61 -23.62 3.62 -20.87
C GLU A 61 -22.23 3.19 -21.32
N ARG A 62 -22.13 2.46 -22.44
CA ARG A 62 -20.84 2.06 -22.99
C ARG A 62 -19.99 3.27 -23.34
N ARG A 63 -20.56 4.28 -24.00
CA ARG A 63 -19.86 5.52 -24.32
C ARG A 63 -19.39 6.25 -23.05
N GLN A 64 -20.24 6.35 -22.04
CA GLN A 64 -19.89 6.99 -20.78
C GLN A 64 -18.79 6.21 -20.05
N SER A 65 -18.87 4.88 -20.01
CA SER A 65 -17.84 4.03 -19.38
C SER A 65 -16.47 4.22 -20.03
N ILE A 66 -16.42 4.36 -21.36
CA ILE A 66 -15.17 4.63 -22.09
C ILE A 66 -14.62 6.01 -21.74
N GLN A 67 -15.48 7.03 -21.63
CA GLN A 67 -15.06 8.37 -21.23
C GLN A 67 -14.52 8.38 -19.80
N ASP A 68 -15.20 7.72 -18.87
CA ASP A 68 -14.77 7.60 -17.47
C ASP A 68 -13.43 6.86 -17.37
N GLN A 69 -13.23 5.79 -18.15
CA GLN A 69 -11.95 5.08 -18.21
C GLN A 69 -10.82 5.98 -18.71
N GLN A 70 -11.06 6.76 -19.78
CA GLN A 70 -10.07 7.70 -20.31
C GLN A 70 -9.72 8.80 -19.31
N GLN A 71 -10.72 9.36 -18.63
CA GLN A 71 -10.51 10.36 -17.58
C GLN A 71 -9.74 9.78 -16.39
N ALA A 72 -10.07 8.55 -15.97
CA ALA A 72 -9.38 7.87 -14.88
C ALA A 72 -7.90 7.63 -15.21
N MET A 73 -7.59 7.19 -16.44
CA MET A 73 -6.21 7.02 -16.90
C MET A 73 -5.45 8.36 -16.95
N ALA A 74 -6.06 9.42 -17.50
CA ALA A 74 -5.46 10.75 -17.53
C ALA A 74 -5.16 11.28 -16.12
N ALA A 75 -6.08 11.08 -15.17
CA ALA A 75 -5.89 11.48 -13.78
C ALA A 75 -4.73 10.72 -13.10
N VAL A 76 -4.50 9.45 -13.45
CA VAL A 76 -3.34 8.70 -12.95
C VAL A 76 -2.03 9.28 -13.51
N LEU A 77 -1.98 9.59 -14.80
CA LEU A 77 -0.79 10.17 -15.41
C LEU A 77 -0.48 11.56 -14.87
N GLU A 78 -1.51 12.38 -14.62
CA GLU A 78 -1.39 13.67 -13.95
C GLU A 78 -0.87 13.52 -12.51
N LYS A 79 -1.37 12.55 -11.75
CA LYS A 79 -0.89 12.24 -10.38
C LYS A 79 0.61 11.91 -10.34
N HIS A 80 1.14 11.29 -11.39
CA HIS A 80 2.55 10.92 -11.51
C HIS A 80 3.40 11.98 -12.23
N GLU A 81 2.81 13.12 -12.56
CA GLU A 81 3.43 14.23 -13.29
C GLU A 81 4.01 13.78 -14.65
N VAL A 82 3.34 12.81 -15.29
CA VAL A 82 3.75 12.28 -16.60
C VAL A 82 2.78 12.74 -17.68
N SER A 83 3.30 13.29 -18.76
CA SER A 83 2.48 13.60 -19.93
C SER A 83 2.08 12.32 -20.68
N ASP A 84 0.81 12.18 -21.06
CA ASP A 84 0.30 11.12 -21.96
C ASP A 84 1.21 10.86 -23.16
N LYS A 85 1.69 11.93 -23.80
CA LYS A 85 2.54 11.83 -24.98
C LYS A 85 3.92 11.25 -24.66
N GLN A 86 4.48 11.58 -23.50
CA GLN A 86 5.76 11.02 -23.05
C GLN A 86 5.59 9.56 -22.66
N TYR A 87 4.54 9.23 -21.89
CA TYR A 87 4.22 7.87 -21.48
C TYR A 87 4.00 6.96 -22.69
N ALA A 88 3.09 7.33 -23.59
CA ALA A 88 2.77 6.55 -24.79
C ALA A 88 3.99 6.33 -25.69
N ARG A 89 4.83 7.37 -25.84
CA ARG A 89 6.08 7.28 -26.61
C ARG A 89 7.08 6.33 -25.98
N HIS A 90 7.23 6.39 -24.66
CA HIS A 90 8.13 5.50 -23.94
C HIS A 90 7.65 4.05 -24.04
N VAL A 91 6.38 3.79 -23.73
CA VAL A 91 5.79 2.45 -23.82
C VAL A 91 5.91 1.87 -25.24
N ALA A 92 5.67 2.68 -26.28
CA ALA A 92 5.81 2.26 -27.67
C ALA A 92 7.25 1.89 -28.07
N ARG A 93 8.26 2.47 -27.42
CA ARG A 93 9.68 2.22 -27.70
C ARG A 93 10.33 1.26 -26.72
N MET A 94 9.59 0.79 -25.73
CA MET A 94 10.08 -0.07 -24.67
C MET A 94 10.59 -1.38 -25.25
N SER A 95 11.88 -1.63 -25.04
CA SER A 95 12.58 -2.87 -25.40
C SER A 95 12.14 -4.04 -24.53
N LEU A 96 12.50 -5.26 -24.92
CA LEU A 96 12.20 -6.45 -24.12
C LEU A 96 12.85 -6.39 -22.73
N ALA A 97 14.13 -6.00 -22.67
CA ALA A 97 14.86 -5.86 -21.40
C ALA A 97 14.22 -4.83 -20.46
N GLU A 98 13.72 -3.71 -20.99
CA GLU A 98 13.00 -2.72 -20.19
C GLU A 98 11.64 -3.25 -19.71
N ARG A 99 10.93 -4.04 -20.51
CA ARG A 99 9.69 -4.71 -20.07
C ARG A 99 9.96 -5.69 -18.93
N ASP A 100 11.05 -6.44 -19.01
CA ASP A 100 11.45 -7.36 -17.95
C ASP A 100 11.80 -6.60 -16.67
N ALA A 101 12.50 -5.46 -16.78
CA ALA A 101 12.80 -4.58 -15.65
C ALA A 101 11.53 -4.00 -15.01
N VAL A 102 10.56 -3.53 -15.81
CA VAL A 102 9.24 -3.06 -15.30
C VAL A 102 8.49 -4.19 -14.61
N THR A 103 8.55 -5.41 -15.15
CA THR A 103 7.91 -6.59 -14.55
C THR A 103 8.57 -6.98 -13.23
N ALA A 104 9.90 -6.91 -13.16
CA ALA A 104 10.65 -7.14 -11.93
C ALA A 104 10.31 -6.09 -10.86
N ALA A 105 10.26 -4.81 -11.24
CA ALA A 105 9.85 -3.73 -10.34
C ALA A 105 8.40 -3.90 -9.85
N ALA A 106 7.48 -4.32 -10.72
CA ALA A 106 6.10 -4.62 -10.33
C ALA A 106 6.04 -5.74 -9.27
N LYS A 107 6.81 -6.82 -9.45
CA LYS A 107 6.90 -7.90 -8.45
C LYS A 107 7.48 -7.44 -7.13
N GLN A 108 8.46 -6.53 -7.14
CA GLN A 108 9.01 -5.93 -5.92
C GLN A 108 7.95 -5.11 -5.18
N LEU A 109 7.19 -4.28 -5.89
CA LEU A 109 6.09 -3.51 -5.31
C LEU A 109 4.98 -4.39 -4.72
N GLU A 110 4.70 -5.54 -5.34
CA GLU A 110 3.77 -6.54 -4.80
C GLU A 110 4.32 -7.21 -3.54
N ALA A 111 5.59 -7.62 -3.54
CA ALA A 111 6.24 -8.23 -2.39
C ALA A 111 6.31 -7.26 -1.19
N GLU A 112 6.64 -5.99 -1.43
CA GLU A 112 6.61 -4.94 -0.41
C GLU A 112 5.20 -4.70 0.13
N ALA A 113 4.19 -4.69 -0.74
CA ALA A 113 2.80 -4.55 -0.31
C ALA A 113 2.31 -5.77 0.49
N GLN A 114 2.74 -6.98 0.15
CA GLN A 114 2.44 -8.20 0.91
C GLN A 114 3.14 -8.18 2.28
N ALA A 115 4.44 -7.88 2.31
CA ALA A 115 5.19 -7.74 3.56
C ALA A 115 4.61 -6.66 4.47
N ALA A 116 4.16 -5.52 3.92
CA ALA A 116 3.49 -4.48 4.68
C ALA A 116 2.13 -4.92 5.24
N ARG A 117 1.36 -5.74 4.49
CA ARG A 117 0.10 -6.32 4.97
C ARG A 117 0.33 -7.33 6.09
N GLU A 118 1.31 -8.21 5.94
CA GLU A 118 1.69 -9.19 6.96
C GLU A 118 2.23 -8.49 8.22
N ALA A 119 3.05 -7.45 8.07
CA ALA A 119 3.53 -6.65 9.20
C ALA A 119 2.39 -5.88 9.90
N ALA A 120 1.37 -5.44 9.16
CA ALA A 120 0.19 -4.80 9.73
C ALA A 120 -0.73 -5.78 10.47
N GLN A 121 -0.86 -7.02 9.97
CA GLN A 121 -1.64 -8.09 10.61
C GLN A 121 -0.95 -8.66 11.85
N ASN A 122 0.38 -8.72 11.84
CA ASN A 122 1.20 -9.19 12.96
C ASN A 122 1.66 -8.05 13.88
N ARG A 123 1.19 -6.81 13.66
CA ARG A 123 1.48 -5.70 14.57
C ARG A 123 0.80 -6.02 15.91
N PRO A 124 1.55 -6.23 17.01
CA PRO A 124 0.93 -6.42 18.31
C PRO A 124 0.06 -5.19 18.63
N PRO A 125 -1.08 -5.37 19.33
CA PRO A 125 -1.88 -4.24 19.76
C PRO A 125 -0.96 -3.25 20.45
N GLN A 126 -0.91 -2.02 19.93
CA GLN A 126 -0.20 -0.93 20.61
C GLN A 126 -0.75 -0.90 22.04
N PRO A 127 0.10 -0.88 23.08
CA PRO A 127 -0.38 -0.73 24.44
C PRO A 127 -1.17 0.57 24.47
N GLU A 128 -2.49 0.45 24.63
CA GLU A 128 -3.36 1.60 24.86
C GLU A 128 -2.73 2.37 26.02
N GLU A 129 -2.36 3.63 25.76
CA GLU A 129 -1.92 4.55 26.79
C GLU A 129 -3.09 4.68 27.75
N ILE A 130 -3.07 3.89 28.83
CA ILE A 130 -4.07 3.94 29.89
C ILE A 130 -4.08 5.40 30.32
N PRO A 131 -5.19 6.14 30.15
CA PRO A 131 -5.26 7.51 30.63
C PRO A 131 -5.07 7.44 32.14
N ILE A 132 -3.87 7.82 32.60
CA ILE A 132 -3.59 7.94 34.02
C ILE A 132 -4.47 9.10 34.48
N GLN A 133 -5.59 8.75 35.11
CA GLN A 133 -6.47 9.71 35.76
C GLN A 133 -5.71 10.21 36.99
N ASN A 134 -4.93 11.28 36.80
CA ASN A 134 -4.27 11.98 37.89
C ASN A 134 -5.37 12.40 38.88
N GLY A 135 -5.26 11.90 40.11
CA GLY A 135 -6.34 11.87 41.09
C GLY A 135 -6.99 13.21 41.38
N ILE A 136 -8.25 13.10 41.84
CA ILE A 136 -9.01 14.06 42.67
C ILE A 136 -8.78 15.53 42.26
N SER A 137 -9.55 16.03 41.28
CA SER A 137 -9.67 17.48 41.16
C SER A 137 -10.64 18.00 42.23
N ASP A 138 -10.31 19.14 42.84
CA ASP A 138 -11.17 19.84 43.81
C ASP A 138 -12.56 20.22 43.25
N GLN A 139 -12.78 20.01 41.96
CA GLN A 139 -14.01 20.36 41.24
C GLN A 139 -15.01 19.20 41.14
N ASN A 140 -14.65 17.99 41.55
CA ASN A 140 -15.59 16.87 41.73
C ASN A 140 -15.07 15.86 42.79
N PRO A 141 -15.30 16.11 44.09
CA PRO A 141 -15.04 15.10 45.10
C PRO A 141 -16.02 13.93 44.91
N VAL A 142 -15.48 12.71 44.83
CA VAL A 142 -16.30 11.49 44.85
C VAL A 142 -16.88 11.34 46.25
N GLU A 143 -18.19 11.57 46.40
CA GLU A 143 -18.91 11.23 47.62
C GLU A 143 -18.98 9.71 47.75
N LEU A 144 -18.06 9.15 48.56
CA LEU A 144 -18.18 7.77 49.01
C LEU A 144 -19.33 7.74 50.02
N GLU A 145 -20.52 7.30 49.58
CA GLU A 145 -21.57 6.84 50.48
C GLU A 145 -21.00 5.72 51.35
N SER A 146 -20.57 6.09 52.54
CA SER A 146 -20.24 5.16 53.60
C SER A 146 -21.55 4.54 54.08
N VAL A 147 -21.84 3.34 53.57
CA VAL A 147 -22.87 2.49 54.18
C VAL A 147 -22.39 2.19 55.59
N ALA A 148 -23.06 2.82 56.55
CA ALA A 148 -22.83 2.61 57.97
C ALA A 148 -22.97 1.11 58.31
N GLY A 149 -21.91 0.51 58.84
CA GLY A 149 -22.02 -0.74 59.60
C GLY A 149 -21.63 -2.06 58.93
N ALA A 150 -20.74 -2.07 57.94
CA ALA A 150 -20.07 -3.31 57.51
C ALA A 150 -18.57 -3.24 57.83
N PRO A 151 -17.99 -4.24 58.53
CA PRO A 151 -16.57 -4.23 58.86
C PRO A 151 -15.73 -4.29 57.59
N ALA A 152 -14.68 -3.46 57.53
CA ALA A 152 -13.70 -3.47 56.45
C ALA A 152 -13.03 -4.85 56.38
N VAL A 153 -13.46 -5.68 55.43
CA VAL A 153 -12.72 -6.88 55.05
C VAL A 153 -11.57 -6.40 54.18
N VAL A 154 -10.49 -5.98 54.85
CA VAL A 154 -9.18 -5.83 54.22
C VAL A 154 -8.65 -7.25 54.03
N GLU A 155 -8.85 -7.81 52.84
CA GLU A 155 -8.18 -9.06 52.46
C GLU A 155 -6.69 -8.74 52.30
N GLN A 156 -6.00 -8.85 53.43
CA GLN A 156 -4.58 -8.61 53.59
C GLN A 156 -3.82 -9.63 52.74
N GLY A 157 -3.09 -9.12 51.75
CA GLY A 157 -2.35 -9.91 50.77
C GLY A 157 -1.45 -10.97 51.39
N LEU A 158 -1.46 -12.15 50.77
CA LEU A 158 -0.45 -13.19 50.97
C LEU A 158 0.53 -13.13 49.78
N PRO A 159 1.85 -12.99 50.01
CA PRO A 159 2.86 -12.86 48.96
C PRO A 159 3.05 -14.15 48.15
N PRO A 160 3.63 -14.07 46.93
CA PRO A 160 3.77 -15.19 46.03
C PRO A 160 4.85 -16.15 46.55
N GLY A 161 4.46 -17.40 46.82
CA GLY A 161 5.38 -18.53 46.97
C GLY A 161 4.87 -19.63 46.05
N GLU A 162 5.47 -19.80 44.88
CA GLU A 162 6.56 -20.76 44.62
C GLU A 162 6.08 -22.22 44.50
N VAL A 163 6.23 -22.70 43.26
CA VAL A 163 6.52 -24.08 42.80
C VAL A 163 5.61 -25.23 43.25
N GLY A 164 4.92 -25.78 42.24
CA GLY A 164 4.38 -27.13 42.25
C GLY A 164 4.21 -27.64 40.82
N LEU A 165 5.33 -28.01 40.17
CA LEU A 165 5.31 -28.96 39.06
C LEU A 165 4.60 -30.22 39.54
N GLU A 166 3.61 -30.72 38.82
CA GLU A 166 3.50 -32.14 38.48
C GLU A 166 2.35 -32.42 37.49
N GLN A 167 2.76 -33.05 36.37
CA GLN A 167 2.13 -34.17 35.68
C GLN A 167 0.62 -34.11 35.40
N THR A 168 0.23 -34.31 34.14
CA THR A 168 -0.07 -35.67 33.66
C THR A 168 -0.42 -35.66 32.17
N GLU A 169 0.03 -36.72 31.52
CA GLU A 169 -0.20 -37.11 30.13
C GLU A 169 -1.69 -37.30 29.82
N GLY A 170 -2.05 -37.13 28.54
CA GLY A 170 -3.38 -37.44 28.04
C GLY A 170 -3.40 -37.51 26.52
N ALA A 171 -2.86 -38.61 25.98
CA ALA A 171 -3.00 -38.99 24.58
C ALA A 171 -4.48 -39.15 24.18
N VAL A 172 -4.89 -38.56 23.05
CA VAL A 172 -5.98 -39.10 22.23
C VAL A 172 -5.60 -38.95 20.75
N ASP A 173 -5.43 -40.12 20.16
CA ASP A 173 -5.19 -40.44 18.75
C ASP A 173 -6.51 -40.39 17.95
N ILE A 174 -6.39 -40.53 16.61
CA ILE A 174 -7.41 -40.86 15.58
C ILE A 174 -8.04 -39.65 14.84
N PRO A 175 -8.16 -39.65 13.48
CA PRO A 175 -7.24 -40.04 12.39
C PRO A 175 -7.23 -38.99 11.23
N PRO A 176 -6.38 -39.13 10.17
CA PRO A 176 -6.22 -38.13 9.11
C PRO A 176 -7.36 -38.06 8.09
N ALA A 177 -7.57 -36.83 7.61
CA ALA A 177 -8.53 -36.43 6.60
C ALA A 177 -8.29 -37.08 5.22
N THR A 178 -9.41 -37.44 4.62
CA THR A 178 -9.69 -37.94 3.28
C THR A 178 -8.78 -37.38 2.18
N ALA A 179 -8.17 -38.29 1.42
CA ALA A 179 -7.45 -38.00 0.18
C ALA A 179 -8.40 -37.50 -0.93
N PRO A 180 -7.98 -36.54 -1.78
CA PRO A 180 -8.67 -36.19 -3.01
C PRO A 180 -8.06 -36.94 -4.19
N GLU A 181 -8.80 -37.88 -4.79
CA GLU A 181 -8.45 -38.42 -6.10
C GLU A 181 -9.71 -38.61 -6.95
N ALA A 182 -9.94 -37.68 -7.87
CA ALA A 182 -10.87 -37.84 -8.96
C ALA A 182 -10.29 -37.14 -10.19
N SER A 183 -9.56 -37.91 -11.01
CA SER A 183 -9.42 -37.61 -12.44
C SER A 183 -10.76 -37.83 -13.14
N PRO A 184 -11.05 -37.07 -14.20
CA PRO A 184 -11.42 -37.77 -15.43
C PRO A 184 -10.61 -37.30 -16.63
N THR A 185 -9.84 -38.23 -17.19
CA THR A 185 -9.34 -38.24 -18.57
C THR A 185 -10.50 -38.21 -19.56
N VAL A 186 -10.48 -37.24 -20.47
CA VAL A 186 -11.33 -37.19 -21.67
C VAL A 186 -10.62 -37.95 -22.79
N PRO A 187 -11.20 -38.98 -23.42
CA PRO A 187 -10.72 -39.50 -24.68
C PRO A 187 -11.27 -38.66 -25.85
N THR A 188 -10.35 -38.23 -26.70
CA THR A 188 -10.57 -37.62 -28.01
C THR A 188 -10.86 -38.71 -29.04
N GLU A 189 -11.96 -38.57 -29.78
CA GLU A 189 -12.05 -38.96 -31.19
C GLU A 189 -13.03 -38.03 -31.93
#